data_AF-A0A845XEZ3-F1
#
_entry.id   AF-A0A845XEZ3-F1
#
_cell.length_a   1.000
_cell.length_b   1.000
_cell.length_c   1.000
_cell.angle_alpha   90.00
_cell.angle_beta   90.00
_cell.angle_gamma   90.00
#
_symmetry.space_group_name_H-M   'P 1'
#
loop_
_entity.id
_entity.type
_entity.pdbx_description
1 polymer ?
#
loop_
_entity_poly.entity_id
_entity_poly.type
_entity_poly.pdbx_seq_one_letter_code
_entity_poly.pdbx_strand_id
1 'polypeptide(L)'
;MRLKGLAIPSVMVALLVLGCASESPADKTQPRNVAGDCSERQCQEVLADLGDSFPEQIAEWERECSDSKHLSLKVFQNQGQPQRVSFFCWDKPIGNGSRTGTWLGVLPLVANDSTFVKPLVCSTSDQQCQKVLPQLRTKAPELVQKAEFKCATKQGSLFLRVSEQEIDIICGFFATSVWDDNGDGLVDNEDPVSVDISVGTFKP
;
A
#
# COMPACT_ATOMS: atom_id res chain seq x y z
N MET A 1 30.49 82.44 -15.97
CA MET A 1 30.31 81.68 -14.72
C MET A 1 29.17 80.69 -14.88
N ARG A 2 29.48 79.41 -15.11
CA ARG A 2 28.71 78.23 -14.67
C ARG A 2 29.48 77.00 -15.12
N LEU A 3 29.68 76.12 -14.16
CA LEU A 3 30.59 74.99 -14.14
C LEU A 3 29.73 73.75 -13.90
N LYS A 4 30.21 72.61 -14.41
CA LYS A 4 29.94 71.23 -13.98
C LYS A 4 29.02 70.39 -14.88
N GLY A 5 29.53 69.18 -15.14
CA GLY A 5 28.80 68.02 -15.59
C GLY A 5 29.71 66.92 -16.16
N LEU A 6 30.73 66.48 -15.40
CA LEU A 6 31.51 65.28 -15.76
C LEU A 6 30.71 64.04 -15.35
N ALA A 7 30.42 63.17 -16.32
CA ALA A 7 29.72 61.90 -16.12
C ALA A 7 30.68 60.85 -15.53
N ILE A 8 30.21 60.15 -14.50
CA ILE A 8 30.87 59.00 -13.86
C ILE A 8 30.32 57.73 -14.56
N PRO A 9 31.16 56.79 -15.03
CA PRO A 9 30.65 55.53 -15.54
C PRO A 9 30.34 54.59 -14.37
N SER A 10 29.11 54.08 -14.34
CA SER A 10 28.65 53.05 -13.40
C SER A 10 29.31 51.71 -13.70
N VAL A 11 30.02 51.16 -12.72
CA VAL A 11 30.52 49.78 -12.72
C VAL A 11 29.32 48.87 -12.41
N MET A 12 28.87 48.08 -13.40
CA MET A 12 27.95 46.97 -13.16
C MET A 12 28.74 45.75 -12.68
N VAL A 13 28.66 45.45 -11.39
CA VAL A 13 29.07 44.17 -10.83
C VAL A 13 27.90 43.21 -11.00
N ALA A 14 28.02 42.27 -11.94
CA ALA A 14 27.07 41.18 -12.09
C ALA A 14 27.34 40.12 -11.01
N LEU A 15 26.51 40.11 -9.95
CA LEU A 15 26.45 38.98 -9.02
C LEU A 15 25.75 37.80 -9.72
N LEU A 16 26.54 36.79 -10.07
CA LEU A 16 26.05 35.45 -10.39
C LEU A 16 25.52 34.82 -9.09
N VAL A 17 24.21 34.89 -8.89
CA VAL A 17 23.51 34.08 -7.91
C VAL A 17 23.48 32.65 -8.47
N LEU A 18 24.35 31.77 -7.95
CA LEU A 18 24.17 30.33 -8.12
C LEU A 18 22.83 29.97 -7.45
N GLY A 19 21.80 29.82 -8.26
CA GLY A 19 20.54 29.23 -7.84
C GLY A 19 20.82 27.79 -7.45
N CYS A 20 20.85 27.51 -6.14
CA CYS A 20 20.58 26.18 -5.64
C CYS A 20 19.22 25.79 -6.21
N ALA A 21 19.21 24.83 -7.14
CA ALA A 21 17.99 24.14 -7.53
C ALA A 21 17.51 23.37 -6.30
N SER A 22 16.75 24.05 -5.45
CA SER A 22 15.88 23.41 -4.49
C SER A 22 14.84 22.64 -5.30
N GLU A 23 15.04 21.33 -5.44
CA GLU A 23 13.96 20.41 -5.78
C GLU A 23 12.85 20.67 -4.77
N SER A 24 11.77 21.32 -5.22
CA SER A 24 10.55 21.41 -4.44
C SER A 24 10.11 19.98 -4.13
N PRO A 25 9.80 19.65 -2.86
CA PRO A 25 9.15 18.39 -2.55
C PRO A 25 7.89 18.29 -3.40
N ALA A 26 7.70 17.15 -4.08
CA ALA A 26 6.46 16.87 -4.79
C ALA A 26 5.29 17.16 -3.85
N ASP A 27 4.43 18.09 -4.28
CA ASP A 27 3.26 18.57 -3.55
C ASP A 27 2.30 17.41 -3.33
N LYS A 28 2.25 16.86 -2.11
CA LYS A 28 1.40 15.73 -1.71
C LYS A 28 -0.07 16.14 -1.49
N THR A 29 -0.57 17.14 -2.21
CA THR A 29 -1.76 17.87 -1.72
C THR A 29 -2.93 17.92 -2.69
N GLN A 30 -2.93 17.13 -3.76
CA GLN A 30 -4.19 16.80 -4.44
C GLN A 30 -4.66 15.40 -4.06
N PRO A 31 -5.82 15.28 -3.37
CA PRO A 31 -6.38 13.98 -3.06
C PRO A 31 -6.66 13.25 -4.37
N ARG A 32 -6.17 12.01 -4.46
CA ARG A 32 -6.46 11.12 -5.59
C ARG A 32 -7.95 10.89 -5.62
N ASN A 33 -8.59 11.19 -6.76
CA ASN A 33 -9.99 10.83 -6.98
C ASN A 33 -10.13 9.31 -6.96
N VAL A 34 -10.94 8.82 -6.01
CA VAL A 34 -11.15 7.39 -5.80
C VAL A 34 -12.63 7.05 -5.93
N ALA A 35 -12.94 5.98 -6.66
CA ALA A 35 -14.30 5.53 -6.91
C ALA A 35 -14.50 4.08 -6.45
N GLY A 36 -15.71 3.56 -6.63
CA GLY A 36 -16.08 2.18 -6.31
C GLY A 36 -17.34 2.09 -5.45
N ASP A 37 -17.57 0.92 -4.87
CA ASP A 37 -18.72 0.65 -4.00
C ASP A 37 -18.31 0.77 -2.54
N CYS A 38 -18.54 1.94 -1.95
CA CYS A 38 -18.25 2.22 -0.56
C CYS A 38 -19.50 2.21 0.33
N SER A 39 -20.51 1.42 -0.07
CA SER A 39 -21.80 1.33 0.61
C SER A 39 -22.48 2.71 0.71
N GLU A 40 -22.88 3.14 1.91
CA GLU A 40 -23.55 4.44 2.12
C GLU A 40 -22.58 5.64 2.16
N ARG A 41 -21.25 5.40 2.15
CA ARG A 41 -20.21 6.43 2.29
C ARG A 41 -19.58 6.77 0.95
N GLN A 42 -19.01 7.97 0.85
CA GLN A 42 -18.16 8.31 -0.29
C GLN A 42 -16.81 7.59 -0.17
N CYS A 43 -16.32 7.01 -1.27
CA CYS A 43 -15.03 6.31 -1.25
C CYS A 43 -13.84 7.19 -0.85
N GLN A 44 -13.92 8.50 -1.13
CA GLN A 44 -12.91 9.45 -0.70
C GLN A 44 -12.81 9.55 0.82
N GLU A 45 -13.96 9.53 1.52
CA GLU A 45 -14.00 9.57 2.98
C GLU A 45 -13.47 8.26 3.58
N VAL A 46 -13.82 7.11 2.97
CA VAL A 46 -13.30 5.80 3.40
C VAL A 46 -11.79 5.73 3.22
N LEU A 47 -11.25 6.22 2.09
CA LEU A 47 -9.82 6.27 1.85
C LEU A 47 -9.11 7.17 2.86
N ALA A 48 -9.69 8.32 3.22
CA ALA A 48 -9.12 9.23 4.22
C ALA A 48 -9.03 8.56 5.60
N ASP A 49 -10.11 7.93 6.09
CA ASP A 49 -10.11 7.22 7.38
C ASP A 49 -9.08 6.09 7.43
N LEU A 50 -8.94 5.35 6.32
CA LEU A 50 -7.95 4.28 6.19
C LEU A 50 -6.53 4.84 6.07
N GLY A 51 -6.35 6.02 5.47
CA GLY A 51 -5.09 6.75 5.43
C GLY A 51 -4.62 7.19 6.80
N ASP A 52 -5.54 7.61 7.67
CA ASP A 52 -5.23 7.97 9.06
C ASP A 52 -4.90 6.72 9.90
N SER A 53 -5.61 5.61 9.66
CA SER A 53 -5.45 4.37 10.43
C SER A 53 -4.28 3.51 9.98
N PHE A 54 -3.98 3.49 8.67
CA PHE A 54 -2.99 2.62 8.02
C PHE A 54 -2.11 3.38 7.02
N PRO A 55 -1.46 4.49 7.42
CA PRO A 55 -0.79 5.41 6.50
C PRO A 55 0.30 4.74 5.66
N GLU A 56 1.07 3.82 6.24
CA GLU A 56 2.14 3.11 5.52
C GLU A 56 1.59 2.21 4.41
N GLN A 57 0.50 1.48 4.67
CA GLN A 57 -0.08 0.56 3.71
C GLN A 57 -0.77 1.30 2.56
N ILE A 58 -1.49 2.38 2.88
CA ILE A 58 -2.12 3.24 1.87
C ILE A 58 -1.04 3.86 0.98
N ALA A 59 0.02 4.42 1.55
CA ALA A 59 1.13 4.99 0.76
C ALA A 59 1.86 3.95 -0.09
N GLU A 60 1.95 2.69 0.34
CA GLU A 60 2.48 1.58 -0.49
C GLU A 60 1.56 1.32 -1.69
N TRP A 61 0.26 1.16 -1.48
CA TRP A 61 -0.70 0.88 -2.54
C TRP A 61 -0.92 2.03 -3.51
N GLU A 62 -0.82 3.27 -3.04
CA GLU A 62 -0.84 4.44 -3.93
C GLU A 62 0.39 4.47 -4.85
N ARG A 63 1.58 4.07 -4.37
CA ARG A 63 2.78 3.95 -5.21
C ARG A 63 2.69 2.78 -6.18
N GLU A 64 2.21 1.62 -5.71
CA GLU A 64 2.00 0.44 -6.57
C GLU A 64 0.98 0.75 -7.68
N CYS A 65 -0.08 1.48 -7.34
CA CYS A 65 -1.06 1.95 -8.29
C CYS A 65 -0.67 3.32 -8.85
N SER A 66 0.25 3.37 -9.81
CA SER A 66 0.74 4.64 -10.40
C SER A 66 -0.38 5.66 -10.68
N ASP A 67 -0.08 6.96 -10.67
CA ASP A 67 -1.06 8.04 -10.91
C ASP A 67 -1.78 7.94 -12.27
N SER A 68 -1.18 7.21 -13.22
CA SER A 68 -1.79 6.94 -14.54
C SER A 68 -2.91 5.90 -14.51
N LYS A 69 -3.06 5.19 -13.38
CA LYS A 69 -4.06 4.15 -13.11
C LYS A 69 -5.14 4.66 -12.17
N HIS A 70 -6.25 3.95 -12.11
CA HIS A 70 -7.38 4.31 -11.26
C HIS A 70 -7.44 3.42 -10.02
N LEU A 71 -7.32 4.04 -8.83
CA LEU A 71 -7.53 3.35 -7.56
C LEU A 71 -9.03 3.27 -7.28
N SER A 72 -9.52 2.10 -6.90
CA SER A 72 -10.92 1.86 -6.54
C SER A 72 -11.02 1.10 -5.21
N LEU A 73 -12.10 1.36 -4.47
CA LEU A 73 -12.41 0.72 -3.20
C LEU A 73 -13.72 -0.07 -3.31
N LYS A 74 -13.77 -1.22 -2.63
CA LYS A 74 -15.01 -1.95 -2.40
C LYS A 74 -15.15 -2.27 -0.92
N VAL A 75 -16.13 -1.67 -0.26
CA VAL A 75 -16.54 -2.04 1.10
C VAL A 75 -17.38 -3.31 1.00
N PHE A 76 -17.04 -4.30 1.80
CA PHE A 76 -17.80 -5.54 1.89
C PHE A 76 -17.87 -6.03 3.33
N GLN A 77 -18.89 -6.85 3.61
CA GLN A 77 -19.06 -7.50 4.89
C GLN A 77 -19.38 -8.97 4.68
N ASN A 78 -18.53 -9.84 5.21
CA ASN A 78 -18.85 -11.26 5.29
C ASN A 78 -19.73 -11.52 6.53
N GLN A 79 -20.62 -12.51 6.45
CA GLN A 79 -21.53 -12.82 7.55
C GLN A 79 -20.76 -13.08 8.85
N GLY A 80 -21.11 -12.34 9.91
CA GLY A 80 -20.46 -12.46 11.21
C GLY A 80 -19.02 -11.94 11.27
N GLN A 81 -18.59 -11.15 10.28
CA GLN A 81 -17.29 -10.46 10.29
C GLN A 81 -17.49 -8.94 10.25
N PRO A 82 -16.54 -8.17 10.80
CA PRO A 82 -16.51 -6.72 10.60
C PRO A 82 -16.34 -6.35 9.13
N GLN A 83 -16.72 -5.11 8.79
CA GLN A 83 -16.56 -4.57 7.44
C GLN A 83 -15.08 -4.46 7.06
N ARG A 84 -14.80 -4.75 5.80
CA ARG A 84 -13.47 -4.68 5.20
C ARG A 84 -13.54 -3.92 3.89
N VAL A 85 -12.39 -3.43 3.45
CA VAL A 85 -12.26 -2.61 2.25
C VAL A 85 -11.22 -3.25 1.35
N SER A 86 -11.64 -3.73 0.19
CA SER A 86 -10.74 -4.20 -0.87
C SER A 86 -10.28 -3.03 -1.72
N PHE A 87 -9.01 -3.05 -2.08
CA PHE A 87 -8.37 -2.05 -2.94
C PHE A 87 -8.03 -2.66 -4.29
N PHE A 88 -8.37 -1.94 -5.36
CA PHE A 88 -8.12 -2.35 -6.73
C PHE A 88 -7.40 -1.26 -7.48
N CYS A 89 -6.41 -1.66 -8.27
CA CYS A 89 -5.74 -0.77 -9.21
C CYS A 89 -6.13 -1.12 -10.63
N TRP A 90 -6.91 -0.25 -11.25
CA TRP A 90 -7.42 -0.42 -12.60
C TRP A 90 -6.55 0.29 -13.63
N ASP A 91 -6.32 -0.38 -14.75
CA ASP A 91 -5.80 0.26 -15.95
C ASP A 91 -6.84 1.21 -16.56
N LYS A 92 -6.41 2.01 -17.53
CA LYS A 92 -7.33 2.89 -18.26
C LYS A 92 -8.37 2.06 -19.02
N PRO A 93 -9.64 2.51 -19.06
CA PRO A 93 -10.66 1.90 -19.90
C PRO A 93 -10.22 1.80 -21.37
N ILE A 94 -10.57 0.69 -22.02
CA ILE A 94 -10.45 0.53 -23.46
C ILE A 94 -11.75 0.97 -24.16
N GLY A 95 -11.81 0.89 -25.49
CA GLY A 95 -12.84 1.58 -26.30
C GLY A 95 -14.31 1.26 -26.00
N ASN A 96 -14.62 0.14 -25.34
CA ASN A 96 -15.97 -0.24 -24.91
C ASN A 96 -16.25 0.08 -23.42
N GLY A 97 -15.34 0.77 -22.73
CA GLY A 97 -15.43 1.05 -21.30
C GLY A 97 -14.82 -0.04 -20.41
N SER A 98 -14.52 -1.23 -20.93
CA SER A 98 -13.94 -2.30 -20.12
C SER A 98 -12.51 -2.01 -19.71
N ARG A 99 -12.04 -2.67 -18.65
CA ARG A 99 -10.68 -2.52 -18.13
C ARG A 99 -10.22 -3.74 -17.36
N THR A 100 -8.90 -3.90 -17.33
CA THR A 100 -8.20 -4.84 -16.46
C THR A 100 -7.69 -4.11 -15.23
N GLY A 101 -7.44 -4.87 -14.18
CA GLY A 101 -6.83 -4.35 -12.97
C GLY A 101 -6.17 -5.43 -12.15
N THR A 102 -5.66 -5.01 -11.00
CA THR A 102 -5.04 -5.89 -10.02
C THR A 102 -5.62 -5.59 -8.64
N TRP A 103 -5.96 -6.64 -7.90
CA TRP A 103 -6.30 -6.50 -6.49
C TRP A 103 -5.03 -6.22 -5.68
N LEU A 104 -5.02 -5.09 -4.96
CA LEU A 104 -3.89 -4.66 -4.15
C LEU A 104 -3.92 -5.30 -2.77
N GLY A 105 -5.10 -5.52 -2.21
CA GLY A 105 -5.25 -6.08 -0.87
C GLY A 105 -6.53 -5.62 -0.18
N VAL A 106 -6.58 -5.85 1.12
CA VAL A 106 -7.71 -5.55 1.98
C VAL A 106 -7.25 -4.88 3.27
N LEU A 107 -8.05 -3.98 3.81
CA LEU A 107 -7.92 -3.45 5.17
C LEU A 107 -9.23 -3.62 5.94
N PRO A 108 -9.18 -3.71 7.28
CA PRO A 108 -10.40 -3.60 8.06
C PRO A 108 -10.88 -2.15 8.03
N LEU A 109 -12.18 -1.94 7.91
CA LEU A 109 -12.73 -0.57 7.94
C LEU A 109 -12.53 0.07 9.32
N VAL A 110 -12.46 -0.75 10.37
CA VAL A 110 -12.17 -0.32 11.75
C VAL A 110 -10.75 -0.72 12.12
N ALA A 111 -9.92 0.24 12.53
CA ALA A 111 -8.49 0.03 12.79
C ALA A 111 -8.18 -1.10 13.80
N ASN A 112 -9.02 -1.23 14.83
CA ASN A 112 -8.82 -2.19 15.93
C ASN A 112 -9.65 -3.48 15.75
N ASP A 113 -9.94 -3.89 14.51
CA ASP A 113 -10.57 -5.18 14.25
C ASP A 113 -9.63 -6.34 14.66
N SER A 114 -9.90 -6.94 15.82
CA SER A 114 -9.14 -8.07 16.37
C SER A 114 -9.24 -9.35 15.54
N THR A 115 -10.15 -9.41 14.57
CA THR A 115 -10.34 -10.56 13.68
C THR A 115 -9.61 -10.43 12.35
N PHE A 116 -9.04 -9.25 12.08
CA PHE A 116 -8.34 -8.98 10.82
C PHE A 116 -7.02 -9.73 10.73
N VAL A 117 -6.17 -9.56 11.75
CA VAL A 117 -4.86 -10.22 11.82
C VAL A 117 -5.01 -11.59 12.46
N LYS A 118 -4.63 -12.64 11.72
CA LYS A 118 -4.51 -14.00 12.28
C LYS A 118 -3.07 -14.21 12.72
N PRO A 119 -2.83 -14.62 13.98
CA PRO A 119 -1.47 -14.87 14.44
C PRO A 119 -0.86 -16.04 13.67
N LEU A 120 0.45 -15.96 13.41
CA LEU A 120 1.21 -17.09 12.89
C LEU A 120 1.13 -18.25 13.89
N VAL A 121 0.67 -19.40 13.42
CA VAL A 121 0.56 -20.62 14.23
C VAL A 121 1.28 -21.75 13.53
N CYS A 122 1.98 -22.56 14.32
CA CYS A 122 2.63 -23.76 13.80
C CYS A 122 1.64 -24.92 13.77
N SER A 123 1.69 -25.74 12.73
CA SER A 123 1.05 -27.05 12.75
C SER A 123 1.55 -27.86 13.95
N THR A 124 0.70 -28.73 14.49
CA THR A 124 1.09 -29.67 15.55
C THR A 124 2.17 -30.66 15.10
N SER A 125 2.26 -30.91 13.78
CA SER A 125 3.26 -31.77 13.17
C SER A 125 4.59 -31.07 12.83
N ASP A 126 4.65 -29.74 12.88
CA ASP A 126 5.85 -28.97 12.53
C ASP A 126 6.69 -28.64 13.77
N GLN A 127 7.53 -29.59 14.16
CA GLN A 127 8.40 -29.47 15.34
C GLN A 127 9.39 -28.32 15.23
N GLN A 128 9.85 -28.00 14.02
CA GLN A 128 10.84 -26.94 13.81
C GLN A 128 10.21 -25.56 14.00
N CYS A 129 9.01 -25.35 13.43
CA CYS A 129 8.23 -24.14 13.68
C CYS A 129 7.91 -23.98 15.17
N GLN A 130 7.45 -25.05 15.85
CA GLN A 130 7.11 -24.98 17.28
C GLN A 130 8.29 -24.58 18.16
N LYS A 131 9.51 -25.00 17.79
CA LYS A 131 10.73 -24.61 18.51
C LYS A 131 11.13 -23.16 18.26
N VAL A 132 10.99 -22.69 17.02
CA VAL A 132 11.52 -21.40 16.57
C VAL A 132 10.56 -20.24 16.84
N LEU A 133 9.27 -20.42 16.58
CA LEU A 133 8.28 -19.34 16.66
C LEU A 133 8.25 -18.65 18.04
N PRO A 134 8.33 -19.35 19.19
CA PRO A 134 8.41 -18.68 20.49
C PRO A 134 9.64 -17.77 20.61
N GLN A 135 10.80 -18.22 20.13
CA GLN A 135 12.02 -17.43 20.16
C GLN A 135 11.92 -16.20 19.27
N LEU A 136 11.33 -16.36 18.08
CA LEU A 136 11.10 -15.27 17.13
C LEU A 136 10.17 -14.20 17.73
N ARG A 137 9.07 -14.62 18.37
CA ARG A 137 8.16 -13.72 19.08
C ARG A 137 8.82 -13.00 20.26
N THR A 138 9.78 -13.63 20.94
CA THR A 138 10.52 -12.98 22.03
C THR A 138 11.60 -12.03 21.53
N LYS A 139 12.38 -12.43 20.52
CA LYS A 139 13.55 -11.67 20.04
C LYS A 139 13.18 -10.57 19.03
N ALA A 140 12.12 -10.78 18.24
CA ALA A 140 11.71 -9.87 17.18
C ALA A 140 10.18 -9.76 17.08
N PRO A 141 9.48 -9.35 18.15
CA PRO A 141 8.01 -9.28 18.18
C PRO A 141 7.43 -8.36 17.09
N GLU A 142 8.06 -7.20 16.86
CA GLU A 142 7.61 -6.23 15.85
C GLU A 142 7.70 -6.80 14.43
N LEU A 143 8.73 -7.61 14.14
CA LEU A 143 8.88 -8.27 12.85
C LEU A 143 7.77 -9.30 12.62
N VAL A 144 7.42 -10.07 13.66
CA VAL A 144 6.29 -11.02 13.58
C VAL A 144 4.97 -10.28 13.38
N GLN A 145 4.70 -9.22 14.15
CA GLN A 145 3.47 -8.45 14.02
C GLN A 145 3.33 -7.79 12.65
N LYS A 146 4.42 -7.23 12.12
CA LYS A 146 4.44 -6.64 10.78
C LYS A 146 4.19 -7.69 9.70
N ALA A 147 4.79 -8.88 9.82
CA ALA A 147 4.54 -9.99 8.91
C ALA A 147 3.08 -10.48 8.98
N GLU A 148 2.54 -10.59 10.19
CA GLU A 148 1.15 -10.98 10.44
C GLU A 148 0.17 -10.00 9.79
N PHE A 149 0.38 -8.69 9.98
CA PHE A 149 -0.42 -7.66 9.34
C PHE A 149 -0.27 -7.67 7.81
N LYS A 150 0.96 -7.71 7.28
CA LYS A 150 1.22 -7.71 5.83
C LYS A 150 0.58 -8.90 5.13
N CYS A 151 0.53 -10.06 5.79
CA CYS A 151 -0.14 -11.22 5.21
C CYS A 151 -1.67 -11.13 5.31
N ALA A 152 -2.20 -10.55 6.40
CA ALA A 152 -3.62 -10.29 6.54
C ALA A 152 -4.16 -9.35 5.45
N THR A 153 -3.38 -8.33 5.02
CA THR A 153 -3.78 -7.44 3.92
C THR A 153 -3.86 -8.14 2.56
N LYS A 154 -3.25 -9.32 2.43
CA LYS A 154 -3.36 -10.19 1.24
C LYS A 154 -4.34 -11.36 1.45
N GLN A 155 -5.09 -11.39 2.56
CA GLN A 155 -5.93 -12.52 2.97
C GLN A 155 -5.17 -13.86 2.95
N GLY A 156 -3.87 -13.82 3.19
CA GLY A 156 -2.99 -14.97 3.07
C GLY A 156 -2.91 -15.85 4.31
N SER A 157 -2.08 -16.87 4.22
CA SER A 157 -1.68 -17.74 5.32
C SER A 157 -0.18 -17.65 5.53
N LEU A 158 0.23 -17.57 6.80
CA LEU A 158 1.63 -17.48 7.17
C LEU A 158 2.22 -18.85 7.45
N PHE A 159 3.49 -19.02 7.09
CA PHE A 159 4.29 -20.17 7.49
C PHE A 159 5.76 -19.78 7.65
N LEU A 160 6.50 -20.61 8.37
CA LEU A 160 7.94 -20.43 8.57
C LEU A 160 8.71 -21.35 7.64
N ARG A 161 9.75 -20.80 7.02
CA ARG A 161 10.79 -21.57 6.36
C ARG A 161 12.06 -21.40 7.18
N VAL A 162 12.52 -22.49 7.79
CA VAL A 162 13.67 -22.44 8.70
C VAL A 162 14.86 -23.13 8.05
N SER A 163 15.97 -22.39 7.93
CA SER A 163 17.28 -22.89 7.53
C SER A 163 18.29 -22.71 8.67
N GLU A 164 19.51 -23.21 8.50
CA GLU A 164 20.58 -23.03 9.49
C GLU A 164 21.00 -21.56 9.68
N GLN A 165 20.80 -20.73 8.66
CA GLN A 165 21.33 -19.36 8.59
C GLN A 165 20.24 -18.30 8.81
N GLU A 166 18.98 -18.67 8.58
CA GLU A 166 17.87 -17.74 8.45
C GLU A 166 16.53 -18.42 8.71
N ILE A 167 15.64 -17.67 9.34
CA ILE A 167 14.22 -17.96 9.50
C ILE A 167 13.46 -16.95 8.63
N ASP A 168 12.76 -17.44 7.62
CA ASP A 168 11.97 -16.65 6.69
C ASP A 168 10.48 -16.84 7.01
N ILE A 169 9.76 -15.72 7.16
CA ILE A 169 8.31 -15.70 7.35
C ILE A 169 7.67 -15.50 5.99
N ILE A 170 6.92 -16.49 5.53
CA ILE A 170 6.28 -16.49 4.21
C ILE A 170 4.80 -16.20 4.36
N CYS A 171 4.28 -15.40 3.45
CA CYS A 171 2.85 -15.27 3.22
C CYS A 171 2.48 -15.95 1.89
N GLY A 172 1.69 -17.02 1.97
CA GLY A 172 1.04 -17.63 0.82
C GLY A 172 -0.34 -17.01 0.61
N PHE A 173 -0.64 -16.53 -0.60
CA PHE A 173 -1.91 -15.89 -0.94
C PHE A 173 -2.24 -16.03 -2.43
N PHE A 174 -3.39 -15.52 -2.85
CA PHE A 174 -3.75 -15.42 -4.26
C PHE A 174 -3.52 -14.00 -4.77
N ALA A 175 -2.59 -13.84 -5.71
CA ALA A 175 -2.49 -12.62 -6.49
C ALA A 175 -3.58 -12.64 -7.58
N THR A 176 -4.47 -11.65 -7.56
CA THR A 176 -5.69 -11.68 -8.38
C THR A 176 -5.67 -10.58 -9.42
N SER A 177 -5.73 -10.97 -10.69
CA SER A 177 -6.10 -10.06 -11.77
C SER A 177 -7.62 -9.93 -11.83
N VAL A 178 -8.12 -8.74 -12.14
CA VAL A 178 -9.56 -8.45 -12.17
C VAL A 178 -9.97 -7.79 -13.48
N TRP A 179 -11.23 -8.01 -13.87
CA TRP A 179 -11.84 -7.41 -15.06
C TRP A 179 -13.13 -6.70 -14.68
N ASP A 180 -13.34 -5.55 -15.29
CA ASP A 180 -14.59 -4.78 -15.32
C ASP A 180 -14.98 -4.73 -16.80
N ASP A 181 -15.98 -5.53 -17.19
CA ASP A 181 -16.39 -5.70 -18.59
C ASP A 181 -17.35 -4.59 -19.04
N ASN A 182 -17.99 -3.91 -18.08
CA ASN A 182 -19.09 -2.98 -18.35
C ASN A 182 -18.74 -1.50 -18.03
N GLY A 183 -17.61 -1.24 -17.39
CA GLY A 183 -17.08 0.08 -17.05
C GLY A 183 -17.64 0.70 -15.76
N ASP A 184 -18.41 -0.04 -14.95
CA ASP A 184 -19.01 0.47 -13.71
C ASP A 184 -18.02 0.60 -12.54
N GLY A 185 -16.80 0.07 -12.69
CA GLY A 185 -15.74 0.12 -11.69
C GLY A 185 -15.80 -0.98 -10.65
N LEU A 186 -16.64 -2.00 -10.89
CA LEU A 186 -16.75 -3.21 -10.10
C LEU A 186 -16.07 -4.38 -10.79
N VAL A 187 -15.72 -5.38 -9.98
CA VAL A 187 -15.11 -6.62 -10.47
C VAL A 187 -16.22 -7.53 -11.02
N ASP A 188 -16.17 -7.81 -12.32
CA ASP A 188 -17.01 -8.78 -13.01
C ASP A 188 -16.37 -10.18 -13.01
N ASN A 189 -15.05 -10.26 -13.20
CA ASN A 189 -14.29 -11.52 -13.24
C ASN A 189 -12.97 -11.41 -12.46
N GLU A 190 -12.51 -12.55 -11.94
CA GLU A 190 -11.26 -12.70 -11.17
C GLU A 190 -10.43 -13.88 -11.71
N ASP A 191 -9.12 -13.70 -11.80
CA ASP A 191 -8.15 -14.76 -12.14
C ASP A 191 -7.06 -14.83 -11.04
N PRO A 192 -7.29 -15.66 -9.99
CA PRO A 192 -6.36 -15.78 -8.87
C PRO A 192 -5.23 -16.77 -9.16
N VAL A 193 -3.99 -16.36 -8.90
CA VAL A 193 -2.79 -17.21 -8.96
C VAL A 193 -2.17 -17.33 -7.58
N SER A 194 -1.91 -18.57 -7.14
CA SER A 194 -1.25 -18.82 -5.85
C SER A 194 0.22 -18.38 -5.91
N VAL A 195 0.63 -17.58 -4.92
CA VAL A 195 1.98 -17.05 -4.79
C VAL A 195 2.44 -17.08 -3.35
N ASP A 196 3.75 -17.20 -3.16
CA ASP A 196 4.42 -17.14 -1.87
C ASP A 196 5.43 -15.98 -1.87
N ILE A 197 5.35 -15.10 -0.86
CA ILE A 197 6.31 -13.99 -0.70
C ILE A 197 6.92 -14.02 0.70
N SER A 198 8.19 -13.63 0.80
CA SER A 198 8.78 -13.31 2.10
C SER A 198 8.18 -12.01 2.63
N VAL A 199 7.69 -12.05 3.88
CA VAL A 199 7.15 -10.89 4.60
C VAL A 199 8.00 -10.51 5.81
N GLY A 200 9.09 -11.22 6.06
CA GLY A 200 10.07 -10.89 7.08
C GLY A 200 11.12 -11.98 7.22
N THR A 201 12.34 -11.59 7.57
CA THR A 201 13.44 -12.53 7.78
C THR A 201 14.16 -12.26 9.08
N PHE A 202 14.66 -13.31 9.70
CA PHE A 202 15.35 -13.25 10.99
C PHE A 202 16.58 -14.15 11.00
N LYS A 203 17.69 -13.61 11.50
CA LYS A 203 18.93 -14.36 11.69
C LYS A 203 19.02 -14.76 13.17
N PRO A 204 19.01 -16.07 13.49
CA PRO A 204 18.88 -16.58 14.85
C PRO A 204 19.95 -16.15 15.86
#